data_AF-A0A5C7VP88-F1
#
_entry.id   AF-A0A5C7VP88-F1
#
_cell.length_a   1.000
_cell.length_b   1.000
_cell.length_c   1.000
_cell.angle_alpha   90.00
_cell.angle_beta   90.00
_cell.angle_gamma   90.00
#
_symmetry.space_group_name_H-M   'P 1'
#
loop_
_entity.id
_entity.type
_entity.pdbx_description
1 polymer ?
#
loop_
_entity_poly.entity_id
_entity_poly.type
_entity_poly.pdbx_seq_one_letter_code
_entity_poly.pdbx_strand_id
1 'polypeptide(L)'
;MSLYRLIFAAVISLLIPLPSFAGELHQHIEVNTTNQRVQVNFCRPERGCSLVKPETIGLPPGQLPLDKLTGTAIYVSEFTALPNGIAIDSPGFEGIAGDLNAGDRVHYVASSRLSFWNPAERQWSLAPEGTRIRLAGGLDLQPDQSCGQVFCLPKAVEGFTIFNRQGVSGINSLIVGEARPDGSLHTHLDWILETEQGAPNGPIGAYLVELSIRTDAYPTPSAPFWIMFNHSLPITEFQQAVADRVLKTSIDTALADKLFDWAESNYLSLFPNKTTSFIAVGYYARCYQNGTCVGVRDNYVFAVGGEFGPNVVNLGEFSSLLKLAGF
;
A
#
# COMPACT_ATOMS: atom_id res chain seq x y z
N MET A 1 7.46 41.46 -65.19
CA MET A 1 8.26 40.73 -64.17
C MET A 1 7.81 41.19 -62.79
N SER A 2 6.91 40.44 -62.16
CA SER A 2 6.68 40.51 -60.70
C SER A 2 5.99 39.21 -60.31
N LEU A 3 6.79 38.25 -59.89
CA LEU A 3 6.34 37.01 -59.26
C LEU A 3 6.72 37.17 -57.80
N TYR A 4 5.74 37.16 -56.90
CA TYR A 4 5.74 36.45 -55.62
C TYR A 4 4.50 36.88 -54.82
N ARG A 5 3.40 36.18 -55.10
CA ARG A 5 2.32 35.94 -54.13
C ARG A 5 2.66 34.62 -53.42
N LEU A 6 2.18 34.50 -52.18
CA LEU A 6 1.55 33.33 -51.54
C LEU A 6 2.13 32.89 -50.18
N ILE A 7 1.21 32.98 -49.20
CA ILE A 7 1.00 32.09 -48.04
C ILE A 7 1.90 32.34 -46.83
N PHE A 8 1.44 33.23 -45.94
CA PHE A 8 1.65 33.10 -44.50
C PHE A 8 0.66 32.06 -43.98
N ALA A 9 1.09 30.81 -43.86
CA ALA A 9 0.37 29.79 -43.09
C ALA A 9 0.80 29.92 -41.62
N ALA A 10 -0.17 30.18 -40.75
CA ALA A 10 0.02 30.25 -39.32
C ALA A 10 0.43 28.87 -38.77
N VAL A 11 1.67 28.73 -38.32
CA VAL A 11 2.11 27.62 -37.47
C VAL A 11 1.80 28.01 -36.03
N ILE A 12 0.55 27.83 -35.62
CA ILE A 12 0.22 27.76 -34.19
C ILE A 12 0.75 26.41 -33.72
N SER A 13 1.94 26.42 -33.14
CA SER A 13 2.46 25.28 -32.40
C SER A 13 1.52 25.04 -31.23
N LEU A 14 0.66 24.02 -31.33
CA LEU A 14 -0.01 23.45 -30.17
C LEU A 14 1.10 22.89 -29.26
N LEU A 15 1.50 23.68 -28.28
CA LEU A 15 2.15 23.20 -27.07
C LEU A 15 1.12 22.36 -26.32
N ILE A 16 0.94 21.11 -26.73
CA ILE A 16 0.33 20.12 -25.86
C ILE A 16 1.36 19.93 -24.73
N PRO A 17 1.06 20.30 -23.48
CA PRO A 17 1.94 19.94 -22.38
C PRO A 17 2.02 18.41 -22.39
N LEU A 18 3.21 17.89 -22.65
CA LEU A 18 3.49 16.48 -22.37
C LEU A 18 3.09 16.26 -20.91
N PRO A 19 2.29 15.23 -20.58
CA PRO A 19 2.05 14.89 -19.20
C PRO A 19 3.42 14.71 -18.56
N SER A 20 3.70 15.51 -17.53
CA SER A 20 4.89 15.33 -16.71
C SER A 20 4.72 13.98 -16.03
N PHE A 21 5.35 12.95 -16.59
CA PHE A 21 5.45 11.66 -15.93
C PHE A 21 6.20 11.91 -14.63
N ALA A 22 5.57 11.58 -13.51
CA ALA A 22 6.18 11.73 -12.21
C ALA A 22 7.38 10.78 -12.15
N GLY A 23 8.58 11.37 -12.12
CA GLY A 23 9.77 10.72 -11.59
C GLY A 23 9.92 10.99 -10.09
N GLU A 24 8.83 11.30 -9.39
CA GLU A 24 8.85 12.12 -8.16
C GLU A 24 8.19 11.45 -6.95
N LEU A 25 7.97 10.13 -6.99
CA LEU A 25 7.45 9.37 -5.83
C LEU A 25 8.48 8.37 -5.24
N HIS A 26 9.77 8.63 -5.40
CA HIS A 26 10.84 7.84 -4.75
C HIS A 26 11.03 8.25 -3.29
N GLN A 27 10.99 7.29 -2.36
CA GLN A 27 11.31 7.54 -0.95
C GLN A 27 11.79 6.31 -0.21
N HIS A 28 12.36 6.54 0.96
CA HIS A 28 12.81 5.50 1.88
C HIS A 28 11.90 5.44 3.12
N ILE A 29 11.80 4.24 3.66
CA ILE A 29 11.19 3.89 4.93
C ILE A 29 12.33 3.76 5.94
N GLU A 30 12.33 4.61 6.97
CA GLU A 30 13.35 4.53 8.01
C GLU A 30 13.06 3.33 8.92
N VAL A 31 14.07 2.50 9.16
CA VAL A 31 14.02 1.33 10.03
C VAL A 31 15.10 1.51 11.10
N ASN A 32 14.68 1.51 12.36
CA ASN A 32 15.60 1.60 13.49
C ASN A 32 15.15 0.71 14.65
N THR A 33 16.03 0.55 15.63
CA THR A 33 15.74 -0.16 16.87
C THR A 33 15.79 0.80 18.05
N THR A 34 14.67 0.89 18.78
CA THR A 34 14.56 1.73 19.98
C THR A 34 13.90 0.91 21.08
N ASN A 35 14.49 0.93 22.29
CA ASN A 35 13.98 0.17 23.45
C ASN A 35 13.76 -1.32 23.15
N GLN A 36 14.73 -1.96 22.48
CA GLN A 36 14.68 -3.37 22.09
C GLN A 36 13.48 -3.74 21.20
N ARG A 37 13.01 -2.79 20.38
CA ARG A 37 11.94 -3.01 19.41
C ARG A 37 12.29 -2.34 18.09
N VAL A 38 11.89 -2.99 17.01
CA VAL A 38 11.97 -2.41 15.67
C VAL A 38 10.87 -1.37 15.50
N GLN A 39 11.23 -0.25 14.88
CA GLN A 39 10.30 0.81 14.53
C GLN A 39 10.49 1.21 13.08
N VAL A 40 9.41 1.71 12.51
CA VAL A 40 9.37 2.25 11.15
C VAL A 40 8.95 3.71 11.24
N ASN A 41 9.68 4.60 10.57
CA ASN A 41 9.43 6.04 10.59
C ASN A 41 9.53 6.65 9.18
N PHE A 42 8.90 7.82 9.02
CA PHE A 42 9.18 8.65 7.85
C PHE A 42 10.63 9.10 7.88
N CYS A 43 11.29 8.92 6.76
CA CYS A 43 12.69 9.21 6.67
C CYS A 43 12.95 10.72 6.77
N ARG A 44 14.11 11.06 7.32
CA ARG A 44 14.57 12.43 7.57
C ARG A 44 15.57 12.86 6.50
N PRO A 45 15.20 13.72 5.53
CA PRO A 45 16.09 14.07 4.43
C PRO A 45 17.44 14.63 4.87
N GLU A 46 17.50 15.32 6.02
CA GLU A 46 18.74 15.82 6.62
C GLU A 46 19.72 14.71 7.06
N ARG A 47 19.25 13.45 7.14
CA ARG A 47 20.05 12.27 7.46
C ARG A 47 20.45 11.45 6.22
N GLY A 48 20.15 11.96 5.02
CA GLY A 48 20.66 11.39 3.76
C GLY A 48 19.72 10.44 3.02
N CYS A 49 18.43 10.41 3.34
CA CYS A 49 17.44 9.57 2.67
C CYS A 49 16.38 10.37 1.92
N SER A 50 15.62 9.71 1.05
CA SER A 50 14.58 10.35 0.24
C SER A 50 13.22 10.31 0.93
N LEU A 51 12.50 11.43 0.94
CA LEU A 51 11.10 11.52 1.38
C LEU A 51 10.32 12.35 0.35
N VAL A 52 9.17 11.84 -0.09
CA VAL A 52 8.30 12.61 -0.99
C VAL A 52 7.70 13.78 -0.23
N LYS A 53 7.77 14.97 -0.83
CA LYS A 53 7.21 16.18 -0.24
C LYS A 53 5.68 16.03 -0.09
N PRO A 54 5.10 16.39 1.06
CA PRO A 54 3.65 16.36 1.27
C PRO A 54 2.86 17.05 0.14
N GLU A 55 3.36 18.17 -0.37
CA GLU A 55 2.71 18.96 -1.40
C GLU A 55 2.64 18.23 -2.74
N THR A 56 3.65 17.42 -3.08
CA THR A 56 3.66 16.57 -4.28
C THR A 56 2.49 15.58 -4.24
N ILE A 57 2.15 15.09 -3.05
CA ILE A 57 1.02 14.17 -2.82
C ILE A 57 -0.26 14.88 -2.36
N GLY A 58 -0.36 16.20 -2.56
CA GLY A 58 -1.59 16.96 -2.36
C GLY A 58 -1.92 17.23 -0.89
N LEU A 59 -0.94 17.05 0.00
CA LEU A 59 -1.06 17.36 1.42
C LEU A 59 -0.49 18.76 1.73
N PRO A 60 -0.99 19.42 2.79
CA PRO A 60 -0.40 20.64 3.33
C PRO A 60 1.09 20.48 3.69
N PRO A 61 1.88 21.57 3.59
CA PRO A 61 3.28 21.56 4.01
C PRO A 61 3.48 21.02 5.44
N GLY A 62 4.43 20.11 5.59
CA GLY A 62 4.78 19.48 6.87
C GLY A 62 3.77 18.45 7.38
N GLN A 63 2.66 18.20 6.67
CA GLN A 63 1.72 17.14 7.03
C GLN A 63 2.23 15.78 6.56
N LEU A 64 2.47 14.87 7.51
CA LEU A 64 2.83 13.49 7.19
C LEU A 64 1.60 12.71 6.68
N PRO A 65 1.78 11.81 5.71
CA PRO A 65 0.71 10.96 5.18
C PRO A 65 0.36 9.84 6.17
N LEU A 66 -0.42 10.20 7.19
CA LEU A 66 -1.00 9.27 8.16
C LEU A 66 -2.46 9.02 7.80
N ASP A 67 -2.89 7.76 7.77
CA ASP A 67 -4.31 7.41 7.58
C ASP A 67 -5.15 8.06 8.69
N LYS A 68 -6.22 8.75 8.31
CA LYS A 68 -7.04 9.57 9.20
C LYS A 68 -7.78 8.73 10.23
N LEU A 69 -8.20 7.52 9.85
CA LEU A 69 -8.95 6.63 10.72
C LEU A 69 -7.99 6.01 11.74
N THR A 70 -6.91 5.40 11.27
CA THR A 70 -6.08 4.48 12.07
C THR A 70 -4.80 5.11 12.61
N GLY A 71 -4.34 6.23 12.03
CA GLY A 71 -3.03 6.81 12.28
C GLY A 71 -1.87 6.06 11.61
N THR A 72 -2.16 5.06 10.76
CA THR A 72 -1.13 4.25 10.09
C THR A 72 -0.33 5.09 9.10
N ALA A 73 1.00 4.96 9.12
CA ALA A 73 1.87 5.65 8.17
C ALA A 73 1.68 5.12 6.74
N ILE A 74 1.62 6.02 5.75
CA ILE A 74 1.46 5.69 4.33
C ILE A 74 2.68 6.18 3.56
N TYR A 75 3.43 5.25 2.99
CA TYR A 75 4.52 5.55 2.09
C TYR A 75 4.04 5.45 0.64
N VAL A 76 4.18 6.50 -0.16
CA VAL A 76 3.89 6.47 -1.59
C VAL A 76 5.06 5.93 -2.42
N SER A 77 4.74 5.34 -3.57
CA SER A 77 5.67 5.06 -4.66
C SER A 77 4.93 5.03 -6.01
N GLU A 78 5.66 4.83 -7.11
CA GLU A 78 5.10 4.88 -8.47
C GLU A 78 5.58 3.72 -9.32
N PHE A 79 4.62 2.95 -9.83
CA PHE A 79 4.92 1.91 -10.81
C PHE A 79 5.35 2.52 -12.13
N THR A 80 6.45 1.99 -12.68
CA THR A 80 6.94 2.33 -14.01
C THR A 80 6.56 1.24 -15.00
N ALA A 81 6.01 1.64 -16.15
CA ALA A 81 5.81 0.74 -17.28
C ALA A 81 7.16 0.51 -17.98
N LEU A 82 7.60 -0.74 -17.98
CA LEU A 82 8.82 -1.23 -18.63
C LEU A 82 8.45 -2.11 -19.82
N PRO A 83 9.35 -2.33 -20.80
CA PRO A 83 9.04 -3.17 -21.96
C PRO A 83 8.51 -4.57 -21.64
N ASN A 84 8.91 -5.13 -20.49
CA ASN A 84 8.55 -6.48 -20.06
C ASN A 84 7.83 -6.53 -18.70
N GLY A 85 7.35 -5.41 -18.16
CA GLY A 85 6.93 -5.35 -16.76
C GLY A 85 6.22 -4.06 -16.38
N ILE A 86 5.44 -4.11 -15.30
CA ILE A 86 5.06 -2.92 -14.54
C ILE A 86 5.70 -3.10 -13.17
N ALA A 87 6.72 -2.31 -12.86
CA ALA A 87 7.52 -2.54 -11.67
C ALA A 87 8.13 -1.26 -11.08
N ILE A 88 8.60 -1.37 -9.84
CA ILE A 88 9.35 -0.33 -9.13
C ILE A 88 10.21 -0.99 -8.05
N ASP A 89 11.37 -0.42 -7.74
CA ASP A 89 12.28 -0.87 -6.66
C ASP A 89 12.08 -0.09 -5.35
N SER A 90 10.97 0.62 -5.25
CA SER A 90 10.71 1.63 -4.23
C SER A 90 9.35 1.43 -3.58
N PRO A 91 9.15 1.85 -2.32
CA PRO A 91 10.11 2.57 -1.48
C PRO A 91 11.29 1.69 -1.03
N GLY A 92 12.44 2.33 -0.79
CA GLY A 92 13.60 1.70 -0.16
C GLY A 92 13.44 1.57 1.35
N PHE A 93 14.28 0.78 1.99
CA PHE A 93 14.42 0.68 3.44
C PHE A 93 15.79 1.22 3.84
N GLU A 94 15.81 2.12 4.83
CA GLU A 94 17.00 2.85 5.26
C GLU A 94 17.16 2.78 6.77
N GLY A 95 18.36 2.55 7.25
CA GLY A 95 18.77 2.79 8.63
C GLY A 95 20.16 3.43 8.63
N ILE A 96 20.39 4.42 9.48
CA ILE A 96 21.70 5.06 9.59
C ILE A 96 22.61 4.30 10.55
N ALA A 97 23.90 4.65 10.57
CA ALA A 97 24.85 4.02 11.47
C ALA A 97 24.38 4.08 12.94
N GLY A 98 24.35 2.90 13.58
CA GLY A 98 23.87 2.71 14.95
C GLY A 98 22.35 2.52 15.10
N ASP A 99 21.54 2.62 14.03
CA ASP A 99 20.09 2.39 14.12
C ASP A 99 19.76 0.90 14.33
N LEU A 100 20.58 0.00 13.76
CA LEU A 100 20.43 -1.45 13.85
C LEU A 100 21.68 -2.10 14.45
N ASN A 101 21.53 -3.33 14.95
CA ASN A 101 22.66 -4.15 15.35
C ASN A 101 23.43 -4.59 14.10
N ALA A 102 24.77 -4.55 14.14
CA ALA A 102 25.61 -5.01 13.03
C ALA A 102 25.32 -6.47 12.67
N GLY A 103 25.10 -6.75 11.37
CA GLY A 103 24.78 -8.08 10.85
C GLY A 103 23.34 -8.56 11.14
N ASP A 104 22.49 -7.73 11.77
CA ASP A 104 21.10 -8.08 12.03
C ASP A 104 20.30 -8.09 10.72
N ARG A 105 19.50 -9.13 10.53
CA ARG A 105 18.68 -9.28 9.32
C ARG A 105 17.32 -8.69 9.56
N VAL A 106 16.92 -7.81 8.65
CA VAL A 106 15.63 -7.15 8.67
C VAL A 106 14.69 -7.95 7.78
N HIS A 107 13.49 -8.23 8.28
CA HIS A 107 12.44 -8.93 7.56
C HIS A 107 11.18 -8.08 7.53
N TYR A 108 10.44 -8.12 6.43
CA TYR A 108 9.06 -7.66 6.43
C TYR A 108 8.13 -8.81 6.82
N VAL A 109 6.92 -8.46 7.25
CA VAL A 109 5.79 -9.37 7.42
C VAL A 109 4.57 -8.74 6.76
N ALA A 110 4.00 -9.44 5.77
CA ALA A 110 2.84 -9.01 5.00
C ALA A 110 1.53 -9.50 5.65
N SER A 111 0.55 -8.61 5.81
CA SER A 111 -0.62 -8.88 6.66
C SER A 111 -2.00 -8.55 6.06
N SER A 112 -2.10 -7.78 4.97
CA SER A 112 -3.39 -7.30 4.44
C SER A 112 -3.69 -7.74 3.01
N ARG A 113 -4.98 -7.66 2.66
CA ARG A 113 -5.49 -7.68 1.27
C ARG A 113 -4.99 -6.47 0.49
N LEU A 114 -4.89 -6.64 -0.82
CA LEU A 114 -4.59 -5.57 -1.75
C LEU A 114 -5.82 -4.67 -1.92
N SER A 115 -5.69 -3.42 -1.47
CA SER A 115 -6.71 -2.40 -1.70
C SER A 115 -6.41 -1.61 -2.96
N PHE A 116 -7.46 -1.05 -3.56
CA PHE A 116 -7.40 -0.33 -4.82
C PHE A 116 -8.28 0.91 -4.75
N TRP A 117 -7.74 2.05 -5.14
CA TRP A 117 -8.52 3.25 -5.38
C TRP A 117 -8.92 3.29 -6.85
N ASN A 118 -10.22 3.20 -7.09
CA ASN A 118 -10.78 3.18 -8.43
C ASN A 118 -11.03 4.62 -8.90
N PRO A 119 -10.35 5.10 -9.96
CA PRO A 119 -10.55 6.48 -10.45
C PRO A 119 -11.95 6.74 -10.99
N ALA A 120 -12.64 5.71 -11.50
CA ALA A 120 -13.99 5.85 -12.03
C ALA A 120 -15.02 6.08 -10.92
N GLU A 121 -14.83 5.42 -9.77
CA GLU A 121 -15.75 5.49 -8.63
C GLU A 121 -15.29 6.47 -7.55
N ARG A 122 -14.02 6.91 -7.60
CA ARG A 122 -13.36 7.77 -6.62
C ARG A 122 -13.48 7.24 -5.19
N GLN A 123 -13.26 5.95 -5.04
CA GLN A 123 -13.36 5.26 -3.76
C GLN A 123 -12.31 4.15 -3.63
N TRP A 124 -11.92 3.89 -2.38
CA TRP A 124 -11.12 2.72 -2.03
C TRP A 124 -12.01 1.48 -1.93
N SER A 125 -11.57 0.39 -2.56
CA SER A 125 -12.20 -0.93 -2.53
C SER A 125 -11.14 -2.02 -2.50
N LEU A 126 -11.55 -3.29 -2.54
CA LEU A 126 -10.64 -4.40 -2.84
C LEU A 126 -10.16 -4.31 -4.29
N ALA A 127 -8.91 -4.72 -4.54
CA ALA A 127 -8.37 -4.79 -5.90
C ALA A 127 -9.26 -5.61 -6.85
N PRO A 128 -9.31 -5.26 -8.15
CA PRO A 128 -10.05 -6.04 -9.13
C PRO A 128 -9.62 -7.50 -9.19
N GLU A 129 -10.56 -8.41 -9.46
CA GLU A 129 -10.25 -9.84 -9.64
C GLU A 129 -9.14 -10.04 -10.69
N GLY A 130 -8.27 -11.02 -10.46
CA GLY A 130 -7.15 -11.29 -11.34
C GLY A 130 -5.96 -10.34 -11.23
N THR A 131 -6.02 -9.29 -10.40
CA THR A 131 -4.92 -8.33 -10.20
C THR A 131 -4.10 -8.68 -8.94
N ARG A 132 -2.77 -8.64 -9.04
CA ARG A 132 -1.88 -8.85 -7.90
C ARG A 132 -0.66 -7.94 -7.92
N ILE A 133 -0.14 -7.65 -6.73
CA ILE A 133 1.22 -7.12 -6.56
C ILE A 133 2.09 -8.25 -6.02
N ARG A 134 3.16 -8.56 -6.74
CA ARG A 134 4.18 -9.50 -6.32
C ARG A 134 5.39 -8.72 -5.80
N LEU A 135 5.83 -9.07 -4.59
CA LEU A 135 7.02 -8.52 -3.95
C LEU A 135 8.13 -9.57 -3.96
N ALA A 136 9.28 -9.21 -4.53
CA ALA A 136 10.51 -9.98 -4.41
C ALA A 136 11.37 -9.42 -3.27
N GLY A 137 11.78 -10.28 -2.34
CA GLY A 137 12.60 -9.93 -1.18
C GLY A 137 14.06 -10.41 -1.27
N GLY A 138 14.98 -9.63 -0.71
CA GLY A 138 16.09 -10.06 0.18
C GLY A 138 17.27 -10.87 -0.35
N LEU A 139 18.45 -10.22 -0.41
CA LEU A 139 19.86 -10.67 -0.30
C LEU A 139 20.41 -11.86 -1.11
N ASP A 140 19.59 -12.80 -1.56
CA ASP A 140 20.00 -13.85 -2.49
C ASP A 140 19.63 -13.53 -3.94
N LEU A 141 19.09 -12.34 -4.20
CA LEU A 141 19.00 -11.81 -5.56
C LEU A 141 20.42 -11.64 -6.10
N GLN A 142 20.83 -12.58 -6.96
CA GLN A 142 22.16 -12.59 -7.58
C GLN A 142 22.55 -11.16 -8.00
N PRO A 143 23.72 -10.65 -7.59
CA PRO A 143 24.14 -9.26 -7.81
C PRO A 143 24.31 -8.89 -9.29
N ASP A 144 24.23 -9.86 -10.20
CA ASP A 144 24.22 -9.67 -11.64
C ASP A 144 22.98 -10.34 -12.24
N GLN A 145 21.90 -9.58 -12.36
CA GLN A 145 20.86 -9.88 -13.34
C GLN A 145 20.94 -8.85 -14.45
N SER A 146 22.07 -8.80 -15.18
CA SER A 146 22.15 -8.03 -16.43
C SER A 146 21.13 -8.56 -17.43
N CYS A 147 19.94 -7.94 -17.44
CA CYS A 147 18.86 -8.19 -18.39
C CYS A 147 18.87 -7.19 -19.55
N GLY A 148 19.89 -6.32 -19.63
CA GLY A 148 20.02 -5.28 -20.65
C GLY A 148 19.02 -4.11 -20.50
N GLN A 149 18.41 -3.93 -19.33
CA GLN A 149 17.46 -2.85 -19.04
C GLN A 149 17.92 -2.03 -17.82
N VAL A 150 17.37 -0.81 -17.67
CA VAL A 150 17.63 0.09 -16.53
C VAL A 150 17.14 -0.55 -15.21
N PHE A 151 16.15 -1.44 -15.30
CA PHE A 151 15.63 -2.22 -14.19
C PHE A 151 15.49 -3.69 -14.61
N CYS A 152 15.91 -4.62 -13.76
CA CYS A 152 15.88 -6.04 -14.07
C CYS A 152 15.01 -6.80 -13.08
N LEU A 153 13.95 -7.43 -13.59
CA LEU A 153 13.06 -8.25 -12.79
C LEU A 153 13.86 -9.43 -12.20
N PRO A 154 13.86 -9.60 -10.87
CA PRO A 154 14.66 -10.63 -10.22
C PRO A 154 14.17 -12.05 -10.53
N LYS A 155 15.10 -12.95 -10.85
CA LYS A 155 14.93 -14.42 -10.72
C LYS A 155 15.00 -14.81 -9.24
N ALA A 156 13.99 -15.51 -8.76
CA ALA A 156 13.81 -15.83 -7.33
C ALA A 156 14.91 -16.76 -6.79
N VAL A 157 15.40 -16.46 -5.59
CA VAL A 157 16.21 -17.38 -4.78
C VAL A 157 15.53 -17.72 -3.44
N GLU A 158 14.69 -16.84 -2.88
CA GLU A 158 13.88 -17.12 -1.68
C GLU A 158 12.35 -17.17 -1.91
N GLY A 159 11.87 -17.01 -3.14
CA GLY A 159 10.43 -17.01 -3.47
C GLY A 159 9.82 -15.60 -3.52
N PHE A 160 8.49 -15.50 -3.41
CA PHE A 160 7.75 -14.24 -3.54
C PHE A 160 6.62 -14.13 -2.52
N THR A 161 6.32 -12.89 -2.12
CA THR A 161 5.05 -12.52 -1.47
C THR A 161 4.08 -12.02 -2.51
N ILE A 162 2.82 -12.48 -2.46
CA ILE A 162 1.77 -12.06 -3.38
C ILE A 162 0.65 -11.40 -2.59
N PHE A 163 0.33 -10.16 -2.93
CA PHE A 163 -0.83 -9.42 -2.46
C PHE A 163 -1.92 -9.46 -3.53
N ASN A 164 -3.11 -9.89 -3.15
CA ASN A 164 -4.31 -9.78 -3.98
C ASN A 164 -5.52 -9.45 -3.10
N ARG A 165 -6.70 -9.34 -3.71
CA ARG A 165 -7.94 -9.02 -2.99
C ARG A 165 -8.34 -10.08 -1.96
N GLN A 166 -7.93 -11.35 -2.13
CA GLN A 166 -8.22 -12.41 -1.18
C GLN A 166 -7.32 -12.33 0.07
N GLY A 167 -6.09 -11.82 -0.08
CA GLY A 167 -5.14 -11.62 1.01
C GLY A 167 -3.69 -11.71 0.55
N VAL A 168 -2.83 -12.13 1.48
CA VAL A 168 -1.44 -12.47 1.20
C VAL A 168 -1.32 -13.97 0.92
N SER A 169 -0.59 -14.34 -0.13
CA SER A 169 -0.21 -15.71 -0.45
C SER A 169 1.27 -15.81 -0.81
N GLY A 170 1.77 -17.02 -1.03
CA GLY A 170 3.21 -17.26 -1.13
C GLY A 170 3.87 -17.21 0.24
N ILE A 171 5.10 -16.69 0.30
CA ILE A 171 5.81 -16.51 1.57
C ILE A 171 5.39 -15.15 2.14
N ASN A 172 4.95 -15.08 3.39
CA ASN A 172 4.43 -13.84 3.99
C ASN A 172 5.51 -13.01 4.69
N SER A 173 6.75 -13.50 4.78
CA SER A 173 7.88 -12.80 5.40
C SER A 173 9.17 -13.20 4.69
N LEU A 174 9.84 -12.24 4.05
CA LEU A 174 11.15 -12.41 3.43
C LEU A 174 12.13 -11.38 3.98
N ILE A 175 13.41 -11.57 3.68
CA ILE A 175 14.46 -10.63 4.07
C ILE A 175 14.27 -9.31 3.29
N VAL A 176 14.40 -8.20 4.00
CA VAL A 176 14.56 -6.86 3.42
C VAL A 176 16.03 -6.64 3.11
N GLY A 177 16.91 -6.85 4.09
CA GLY A 177 18.36 -6.70 3.97
C GLY A 177 19.08 -7.06 5.28
N GLU A 178 20.40 -6.94 5.29
CA GLU A 178 21.26 -7.21 6.44
C GLU A 178 22.01 -5.92 6.80
N ALA A 179 21.99 -5.55 8.08
CA ALA A 179 22.65 -4.36 8.56
C ALA A 179 24.17 -4.48 8.41
N ARG A 180 24.80 -3.41 7.90
CA ARG A 180 26.26 -3.29 7.73
C ARG A 180 26.98 -3.32 9.08
N PRO A 181 28.32 -3.48 9.11
CA PRO A 181 29.08 -3.50 10.35
C PRO A 181 28.93 -2.26 11.26
N ASP A 182 28.53 -1.11 10.70
CA ASP A 182 28.24 0.12 11.44
C ASP A 182 26.78 0.24 11.89
N GLY A 183 25.95 -0.77 11.63
CA GLY A 183 24.52 -0.79 11.93
C GLY A 183 23.64 -0.06 10.91
N SER A 184 24.20 0.45 9.81
CA SER A 184 23.40 1.05 8.73
C SER A 184 22.76 -0.01 7.83
N LEU A 185 21.66 0.36 7.16
CA LEU A 185 20.96 -0.46 6.17
C LEU A 185 20.53 0.43 5.01
N HIS A 186 20.72 -0.02 3.78
CA HIS A 186 20.07 0.57 2.62
C HIS A 186 19.75 -0.56 1.66
N THR A 187 18.47 -0.83 1.47
CA THR A 187 18.03 -1.88 0.54
C THR A 187 16.75 -1.49 -0.17
N HIS A 188 16.61 -1.95 -1.40
CA HIS A 188 15.45 -1.76 -2.26
C HIS A 188 14.87 -3.14 -2.57
N LEU A 189 13.54 -3.23 -2.61
CA LEU A 189 12.82 -4.45 -2.96
C LEU A 189 12.03 -4.23 -4.23
N ASP A 190 11.89 -5.29 -5.03
CA ASP A 190 11.23 -5.20 -6.32
C ASP A 190 9.74 -5.51 -6.21
N TRP A 191 8.93 -4.52 -6.57
CA TRP A 191 7.48 -4.59 -6.62
C TRP A 191 7.03 -4.73 -8.05
N ILE A 192 6.12 -5.68 -8.31
CA ILE A 192 5.68 -6.01 -9.66
C ILE A 192 4.15 -6.06 -9.68
N LEU A 193 3.53 -5.22 -10.51
CA LEU A 193 2.10 -5.26 -10.78
C LEU A 193 1.83 -6.17 -11.97
N GLU A 194 0.99 -7.18 -11.76
CA GLU A 194 0.71 -8.19 -12.78
C GLU A 194 -0.67 -8.84 -12.60
N THR A 195 -1.07 -9.61 -13.60
CA THR A 195 -2.23 -10.49 -13.49
C THR A 195 -1.90 -11.77 -12.72
N GLU A 196 -2.91 -12.55 -12.36
CA GLU A 196 -2.74 -13.89 -11.79
C GLU A 196 -1.90 -14.84 -12.67
N GLN A 197 -1.90 -14.63 -13.99
CA GLN A 197 -1.10 -15.39 -14.95
C GLN A 197 0.32 -14.82 -15.10
N GLY A 198 0.69 -13.76 -14.38
CA GLY A 198 1.99 -13.11 -14.44
C GLY A 198 2.18 -12.18 -15.64
N ALA A 199 1.10 -11.78 -16.32
CA ALA A 199 1.18 -10.80 -17.39
C ALA A 199 1.34 -9.38 -16.79
N PRO A 200 2.17 -8.50 -17.37
CA PRO A 200 2.40 -7.15 -16.86
C PRO A 200 1.21 -6.24 -17.16
N ASN A 201 0.14 -6.39 -16.39
CA ASN A 201 -1.10 -5.66 -16.54
C ASN A 201 -1.76 -5.47 -15.18
N GLY A 202 -2.39 -4.32 -15.00
CA GLY A 202 -3.18 -3.96 -13.83
C GLY A 202 -4.06 -2.75 -14.18
N PRO A 203 -5.28 -2.65 -13.63
CA PRO A 203 -6.12 -1.48 -13.84
C PRO A 203 -5.44 -0.18 -13.37
N ILE A 204 -5.62 0.91 -14.13
CA ILE A 204 -5.16 2.25 -13.74
C ILE A 204 -5.81 2.64 -12.41
N GLY A 205 -5.01 3.06 -11.43
CA GLY A 205 -5.47 3.38 -10.09
C GLY A 205 -4.34 3.47 -9.07
N ALA A 206 -4.71 3.61 -7.80
CA ALA A 206 -3.75 3.55 -6.69
C ALA A 206 -3.91 2.22 -5.95
N TYR A 207 -2.81 1.57 -5.61
CA TYR A 207 -2.80 0.29 -4.90
C TYR A 207 -2.24 0.46 -3.51
N LEU A 208 -2.77 -0.25 -2.52
CA LEU A 208 -2.31 -0.15 -1.13
C LEU A 208 -2.02 -1.55 -0.57
N VAL A 209 -0.82 -1.72 -0.01
CA VAL A 209 -0.40 -2.92 0.71
C VAL A 209 -0.04 -2.58 2.15
N GLU A 210 -0.05 -3.58 3.03
CA GLU A 210 0.31 -3.43 4.44
C GLU A 210 1.45 -4.37 4.80
N LEU A 211 2.44 -3.81 5.49
CA LEU A 211 3.60 -4.51 6.01
C LEU A 211 3.84 -4.13 7.48
N SER A 212 4.65 -4.96 8.15
CA SER A 212 5.36 -4.63 9.39
C SER A 212 6.80 -5.11 9.28
N ILE A 213 7.72 -4.58 10.09
CA ILE A 213 9.14 -4.99 10.09
C ILE A 213 9.48 -5.71 11.40
N ARG A 214 10.30 -6.75 11.33
CA ARG A 214 11.00 -7.36 12.47
C ARG A 214 12.47 -7.54 12.12
N THR A 215 13.30 -7.80 13.12
CA THR A 215 14.67 -8.29 12.88
C THR A 215 14.91 -9.63 13.57
N ASP A 216 16.03 -10.28 13.28
CA ASP A 216 16.43 -11.50 13.98
C ASP A 216 16.69 -11.22 15.47
N ALA A 217 17.31 -10.07 15.79
CA ALA A 217 17.51 -9.66 17.18
C ALA A 217 16.21 -9.25 17.90
N TYR A 218 15.23 -8.69 17.16
CA TYR A 218 13.97 -8.19 17.70
C TYR A 218 12.78 -8.75 16.90
N PRO A 219 12.30 -9.97 17.24
CA PRO A 219 11.36 -10.72 16.40
C PRO A 219 9.91 -10.25 16.51
N THR A 220 9.56 -9.41 17.50
CA THR A 220 8.24 -8.80 17.58
C THR A 220 8.10 -7.75 16.47
N PRO A 221 7.11 -7.88 15.56
CA PRO A 221 6.92 -6.92 14.49
C PRO A 221 6.66 -5.49 15.00
N SER A 222 7.07 -4.51 14.19
CA SER A 222 6.75 -3.10 14.36
C SER A 222 5.25 -2.86 14.28
N ALA A 223 4.83 -1.63 14.58
CA ALA A 223 3.52 -1.17 14.13
C ALA A 223 3.39 -1.35 12.60
N PRO A 224 2.18 -1.67 12.08
CA PRO A 224 1.98 -1.78 10.65
C PRO A 224 2.15 -0.42 9.98
N PHE A 225 2.52 -0.47 8.72
CA PHE A 225 2.57 0.68 7.82
C PHE A 225 2.09 0.26 6.44
N TRP A 226 1.67 1.24 5.64
CA TRP A 226 1.14 1.02 4.30
C TRP A 226 2.08 1.56 3.24
N ILE A 227 2.07 0.90 2.08
CA ILE A 227 2.71 1.42 0.88
C ILE A 227 1.63 1.62 -0.19
N MET A 228 1.50 2.85 -0.69
CA MET A 228 0.56 3.26 -1.72
C MET A 228 1.28 3.45 -3.06
N PHE A 229 0.98 2.62 -4.04
CA PHE A 229 1.56 2.72 -5.37
C PHE A 229 0.63 3.49 -6.31
N ASN A 230 1.15 4.51 -6.98
CA ASN A 230 0.52 5.06 -8.16
C ASN A 230 0.73 4.11 -9.35
N HIS A 231 -0.34 3.75 -10.06
CA HIS A 231 -0.24 3.11 -11.38
C HIS A 231 -0.95 3.96 -12.43
N SER A 232 -0.17 4.76 -13.15
CA SER A 232 -0.60 5.55 -14.31
C SER A 232 -1.75 6.54 -14.05
N LEU A 233 -2.05 6.89 -12.79
CA LEU A 233 -2.94 8.01 -12.52
C LEU A 233 -2.24 9.34 -12.82
N PRO A 234 -2.96 10.33 -13.38
CA PRO A 234 -2.52 11.72 -13.31
C PRO A 234 -2.27 12.12 -11.86
N ILE A 235 -1.25 12.95 -11.61
CA ILE A 235 -0.86 13.34 -10.24
C ILE A 235 -2.05 13.89 -9.43
N THR A 236 -2.95 14.66 -10.03
CA THR A 236 -4.14 15.20 -9.35
C THR A 236 -5.11 14.11 -8.88
N GLU A 237 -5.22 12.99 -9.60
CA GLU A 237 -6.06 11.86 -9.18
C GLU A 237 -5.34 11.03 -8.11
N PHE A 238 -4.03 10.86 -8.21
CA PHE A 238 -3.24 10.23 -7.14
C PHE A 238 -3.31 11.03 -5.83
N GLN A 239 -3.22 12.36 -5.90
CA GLN A 239 -3.44 13.26 -4.76
C GLN A 239 -4.83 13.08 -4.14
N GLN A 240 -5.86 12.82 -4.96
CA GLN A 240 -7.19 12.52 -4.44
C GLN A 240 -7.24 11.17 -3.70
N ALA A 241 -6.58 10.14 -4.23
CA ALA A 241 -6.47 8.83 -3.57
C ALA A 241 -5.77 8.94 -2.20
N VAL A 242 -4.70 9.74 -2.11
CA VAL A 242 -4.01 10.07 -0.85
C VAL A 242 -4.94 10.83 0.10
N ALA A 243 -5.60 11.88 -0.38
CA ALA A 243 -6.52 12.69 0.42
C ALA A 243 -7.68 11.86 1.01
N ASP A 244 -8.19 10.86 0.29
CA ASP A 244 -9.25 9.97 0.77
C ASP A 244 -8.82 9.08 1.94
N ARG A 245 -7.51 8.89 2.15
CA ARG A 245 -6.96 8.22 3.34
C ARG A 245 -6.58 9.20 4.43
N VAL A 246 -5.92 10.30 4.07
CA VAL A 246 -5.21 11.17 5.02
C VAL A 246 -6.11 12.28 5.57
N LEU A 247 -7.03 12.80 4.75
CA LEU A 247 -7.87 13.95 5.10
C LEU A 247 -9.29 13.54 5.50
N LYS A 248 -9.74 12.36 5.07
CA LYS A 248 -11.07 11.80 5.33
C LYS A 248 -10.93 10.47 6.07
N THR A 249 -11.90 10.13 6.91
CA THR A 249 -12.00 8.74 7.37
C THR A 249 -12.42 7.88 6.18
N SER A 250 -11.72 6.77 5.95
CA SER A 250 -12.02 5.81 4.87
C SER A 250 -13.38 5.13 5.02
N ILE A 251 -14.01 5.28 6.19
CA ILE A 251 -15.29 4.68 6.57
C ILE A 251 -16.11 5.76 7.30
N ASP A 252 -17.41 5.82 7.00
CA ASP A 252 -18.39 6.50 7.85
C ASP A 252 -18.70 5.60 9.06
N THR A 253 -18.08 5.91 10.19
CA THR A 253 -18.19 5.09 11.41
C THR A 253 -19.61 5.07 11.97
N ALA A 254 -20.40 6.13 11.76
CA ALA A 254 -21.79 6.19 12.20
C ALA A 254 -22.69 5.28 11.36
N LEU A 255 -22.47 5.22 10.04
CA LEU A 255 -23.14 4.24 9.19
C LEU A 255 -22.69 2.81 9.51
N ALA A 256 -21.41 2.60 9.80
CA ALA A 256 -20.91 1.28 10.20
C ALA A 256 -21.56 0.83 11.51
N ASP A 257 -21.70 1.71 12.49
CA ASP A 257 -22.40 1.43 13.74
C ASP A 257 -23.88 1.08 13.52
N LYS A 258 -24.58 1.77 12.60
CA LYS A 258 -25.96 1.41 12.23
C LYS A 258 -26.04 0.01 11.61
N LEU A 259 -25.09 -0.33 10.72
CA LEU A 259 -25.04 -1.65 10.12
C LEU A 259 -24.79 -2.74 11.17
N PHE A 260 -23.86 -2.50 12.10
CA PHE A 260 -23.58 -3.44 13.19
C PHE A 260 -24.78 -3.60 14.12
N ASP A 261 -25.44 -2.51 14.52
CA ASP A 261 -26.66 -2.55 15.33
C ASP A 261 -27.80 -3.32 14.64
N TRP A 262 -27.94 -3.14 13.31
CA TRP A 262 -28.88 -3.92 12.51
C TRP A 262 -28.51 -5.41 12.49
N ALA A 263 -27.23 -5.75 12.31
CA ALA A 263 -26.76 -7.12 12.28
C ALA A 263 -26.98 -7.82 13.64
N GLU A 264 -26.71 -7.12 14.75
CA GLU A 264 -26.98 -7.58 16.12
C GLU A 264 -28.48 -7.88 16.33
N SER A 265 -29.37 -7.11 15.72
CA SER A 265 -30.82 -7.29 15.84
C SER A 265 -31.38 -8.44 15.00
N ASN A 266 -30.74 -8.75 13.86
CA ASN A 266 -31.26 -9.72 12.89
C ASN A 266 -30.52 -11.08 12.92
N TYR A 267 -29.28 -11.11 13.42
CA TYR A 267 -28.42 -12.30 13.40
C TYR A 267 -27.80 -12.56 14.78
N LEU A 268 -28.64 -12.70 15.80
CA LEU A 268 -28.23 -12.85 17.20
C LEU A 268 -27.27 -14.03 17.48
N SER A 269 -27.34 -15.11 16.70
CA SER A 269 -26.41 -16.24 16.85
C SER A 269 -24.98 -15.89 16.43
N LEU A 270 -24.85 -15.02 15.41
CA LEU A 270 -23.56 -14.60 14.86
C LEU A 270 -22.98 -13.41 15.62
N PHE A 271 -23.83 -12.43 15.96
CA PHE A 271 -23.44 -11.16 16.58
C PHE A 271 -24.19 -10.94 17.91
N PRO A 272 -23.89 -11.74 18.95
CA PRO A 272 -24.59 -11.65 20.21
C PRO A 272 -24.12 -10.45 21.03
N ASN A 273 -25.08 -9.73 21.59
CA ASN A 273 -24.92 -8.61 22.51
C ASN A 273 -24.32 -7.35 21.87
N LYS A 274 -24.89 -6.19 22.18
CA LYS A 274 -24.33 -4.91 21.74
C LYS A 274 -22.99 -4.64 22.41
N THR A 275 -22.00 -4.25 21.61
CA THR A 275 -20.64 -3.92 22.06
C THR A 275 -20.20 -2.57 21.51
N THR A 276 -19.08 -2.05 22.01
CA THR A 276 -18.51 -0.78 21.55
C THR A 276 -17.58 -1.03 20.37
N SER A 277 -17.68 -0.18 19.35
CA SER A 277 -16.76 -0.20 18.21
C SER A 277 -15.38 0.33 18.58
N PHE A 278 -14.36 -0.20 17.92
CA PHE A 278 -12.97 0.22 18.07
C PHE A 278 -12.22 0.06 16.75
N ILE A 279 -11.01 0.61 16.70
CA ILE A 279 -10.13 0.45 15.55
C ILE A 279 -9.12 -0.64 15.88
N ALA A 280 -8.98 -1.63 15.00
CA ALA A 280 -7.96 -2.66 15.11
C ALA A 280 -7.49 -3.14 13.74
N VAL A 281 -6.18 -3.22 13.54
CA VAL A 281 -5.54 -3.79 12.34
C VAL A 281 -6.08 -3.19 11.03
N GLY A 282 -6.36 -1.88 11.02
CA GLY A 282 -6.90 -1.19 9.85
C GLY A 282 -8.42 -1.27 9.67
N TYR A 283 -9.16 -1.90 10.59
CA TYR A 283 -10.61 -2.05 10.53
C TYR A 283 -11.29 -1.17 11.57
N TYR A 284 -12.47 -0.63 11.22
CA TYR A 284 -13.45 -0.20 12.22
C TYR A 284 -14.33 -1.39 12.58
N ALA A 285 -14.23 -1.89 13.80
CA ALA A 285 -14.66 -3.23 14.17
C ALA A 285 -15.41 -3.30 15.51
N ARG A 286 -16.16 -4.38 15.68
CA ARG A 286 -16.78 -4.83 16.93
C ARG A 286 -16.45 -6.30 17.15
N CYS A 287 -16.21 -6.67 18.40
CA CYS A 287 -16.02 -8.06 18.82
C CYS A 287 -17.02 -8.43 19.91
N TYR A 288 -17.59 -9.62 19.75
CA TYR A 288 -18.70 -10.15 20.52
C TYR A 288 -18.24 -11.26 21.47
N GLN A 289 -19.08 -11.57 22.46
CA GLN A 289 -18.74 -12.54 23.51
C GLN A 289 -18.55 -13.98 23.00
N ASN A 290 -19.18 -14.33 21.88
CA ASN A 290 -18.97 -15.63 21.22
C ASN A 290 -17.65 -15.71 20.43
N GLY A 291 -16.82 -14.67 20.49
CA GLY A 291 -15.54 -14.58 19.80
C GLY A 291 -15.65 -14.15 18.33
N THR A 292 -16.86 -13.90 17.81
CA THR A 292 -17.03 -13.28 16.50
C THR A 292 -16.57 -11.84 16.56
N CYS A 293 -15.81 -11.39 15.57
CA CYS A 293 -15.54 -10.00 15.29
C CYS A 293 -16.04 -9.65 13.89
N VAL A 294 -16.66 -8.49 13.74
CA VAL A 294 -17.07 -7.91 12.46
C VAL A 294 -16.33 -6.59 12.27
N GLY A 295 -15.91 -6.28 11.05
CA GLY A 295 -15.20 -5.03 10.76
C GLY A 295 -15.43 -4.55 9.34
N VAL A 296 -15.37 -3.24 9.16
CA VAL A 296 -15.42 -2.60 7.85
C VAL A 296 -14.01 -2.11 7.50
N ARG A 297 -13.62 -2.30 6.24
CA ARG A 297 -12.41 -1.71 5.62
C ARG A 297 -12.65 -1.60 4.12
N ASP A 298 -12.33 -0.45 3.55
CA ASP A 298 -12.30 -0.21 2.10
C ASP A 298 -13.60 -0.65 1.38
N ASN A 299 -14.75 -0.15 1.86
CA ASN A 299 -16.08 -0.49 1.35
C ASN A 299 -16.43 -2.00 1.38
N TYR A 300 -15.76 -2.80 2.21
CA TYR A 300 -16.10 -4.20 2.44
C TYR A 300 -16.26 -4.51 3.92
N VAL A 301 -17.17 -5.44 4.22
CA VAL A 301 -17.41 -5.96 5.57
C VAL A 301 -16.80 -7.35 5.68
N PHE A 302 -16.13 -7.58 6.80
CA PHE A 302 -15.44 -8.81 7.09
C PHE A 302 -15.85 -9.35 8.45
N ALA A 303 -15.76 -10.67 8.63
CA ALA A 303 -15.90 -11.29 9.93
C ALA A 303 -14.84 -12.36 10.17
N VAL A 304 -14.54 -12.62 11.44
CA VAL A 304 -13.61 -13.66 11.90
C VAL A 304 -14.04 -14.15 13.27
N GLY A 305 -13.64 -15.36 13.65
CA GLY A 305 -13.98 -15.97 14.93
C GLY A 305 -15.42 -16.50 14.98
N GLY A 306 -15.78 -17.11 16.11
CA GLY A 306 -17.07 -17.78 16.26
C GLY A 306 -17.36 -18.77 15.13
N GLU A 307 -18.54 -18.68 14.54
CA GLU A 307 -18.96 -19.53 13.40
C GLU A 307 -18.19 -19.26 12.10
N PHE A 308 -17.53 -18.10 11.96
CA PHE A 308 -16.71 -17.77 10.79
C PHE A 308 -15.32 -18.43 10.82
N GLY A 309 -14.95 -19.04 11.96
CA GLY A 309 -13.68 -19.75 12.12
C GLY A 309 -12.46 -18.81 12.22
N PRO A 310 -11.23 -19.35 12.12
CA PRO A 310 -10.01 -18.59 12.40
C PRO A 310 -9.60 -17.62 11.28
N ASN A 311 -10.22 -17.72 10.11
CA ASN A 311 -9.86 -16.94 8.93
C ASN A 311 -10.81 -15.76 8.75
N VAL A 312 -10.29 -14.64 8.24
CA VAL A 312 -11.11 -13.47 7.91
C VAL A 312 -11.94 -13.77 6.65
N VAL A 313 -13.25 -13.80 6.81
CA VAL A 313 -14.26 -14.02 5.76
C VAL A 313 -14.77 -12.67 5.24
N ASN A 314 -14.88 -12.54 3.93
CA ASN A 314 -15.55 -11.39 3.30
C ASN A 314 -17.06 -11.62 3.28
N LEU A 315 -17.82 -10.70 3.87
CA LEU A 315 -19.29 -10.75 3.94
C LEU A 315 -19.97 -9.95 2.82
N GLY A 316 -19.21 -9.15 2.08
CA GLY A 316 -19.70 -8.36 0.95
C GLY A 316 -19.38 -6.88 1.08
N GLU A 317 -19.83 -6.12 0.09
CA GLU A 317 -19.63 -4.68 0.04
C GLU A 317 -20.45 -3.96 1.11
N PHE A 318 -19.81 -3.03 1.81
CA PHE A 318 -20.43 -2.23 2.85
C PHE A 318 -21.63 -1.44 2.33
N SER A 319 -21.49 -0.77 1.19
CA SER A 319 -22.59 -0.05 0.54
C SER A 319 -23.77 -0.96 0.16
N SER A 320 -23.52 -2.22 -0.21
CA SER A 320 -24.57 -3.18 -0.56
C SER A 320 -25.29 -3.71 0.69
N LEU A 321 -24.56 -3.95 1.78
CA LEU A 321 -25.14 -4.37 3.06
C LEU A 321 -25.93 -3.25 3.73
N LEU A 322 -25.50 -1.98 3.59
CA LEU A 322 -26.30 -0.83 4.05
C LEU A 322 -27.65 -0.76 3.34
N LYS A 323 -27.67 -0.92 2.01
CA LYS A 323 -28.93 -0.97 1.24
C LYS A 323 -29.83 -2.11 1.67
N LEU A 324 -29.25 -3.29 1.94
CA LEU A 324 -29.99 -4.45 2.47
C LEU A 324 -30.61 -4.14 3.85
N ALA A 325 -29.88 -3.43 4.70
CA ALA A 325 -30.33 -3.00 6.02
C ALA A 325 -31.34 -1.83 6.00
N GLY A 326 -31.51 -1.17 4.86
CA GLY A 326 -32.44 -0.05 4.68
C GLY A 326 -31.87 1.32 5.07
N PHE A 327 -30.55 1.51 4.98
CA PHE A 327 -29.86 2.78 5.24
C PHE A 327 -29.37 3.45 3.95
#